data_AF-A0ABD0RVI6-F1
#
_entry.id   AF-A0ABD0RVI6-F1
#
_cell.length_a   1.000
_cell.length_b   1.000
_cell.length_c   1.000
_cell.angle_alpha   90.00
_cell.angle_beta   90.00
_cell.angle_gamma   90.00
#
_symmetry.space_group_name_H-M   'P 1'
#
loop_
_entity.id
_entity.type
_entity.pdbx_description
1 polymer ?
#
loop_
_entity_poly.entity_id
_entity_poly.type
_entity_poly.pdbx_seq_one_letter_code
_entity_poly.pdbx_strand_id
1 'polypeptide(L)' 'EQYSGELRQCCIDGMRNNSLGYTCERRATYIVDGPKCVKAFLHCCNEMKTGTKDEEEEEMIMAR' A
#
# COMPACT_ATOMS: atom_id res chain seq x y z
N GLU A 1 6.05 -5.68 -14.54
CA GLU A 1 4.77 -5.54 -13.83
C GLU A 1 4.55 -6.77 -12.96
N GLN A 2 4.49 -6.66 -11.63
CA GLN A 2 4.42 -7.82 -10.71
C GLN A 2 3.01 -8.47 -10.66
N TYR A 3 1.97 -7.75 -11.07
CA TYR A 3 0.58 -8.23 -11.07
C TYR A 3 -0.13 -7.93 -12.40
N SER A 4 -1.10 -8.78 -12.76
CA SER A 4 -1.95 -8.63 -13.95
C SER A 4 -3.41 -8.90 -13.62
N GLY A 5 -4.32 -8.48 -14.51
CA GLY A 5 -5.76 -8.67 -14.34
C GLY A 5 -6.29 -8.10 -13.02
N GLU A 6 -7.15 -8.87 -12.35
CA GLU A 6 -7.77 -8.49 -11.07
C GLU A 6 -6.74 -8.24 -9.96
N LEU A 7 -5.61 -8.95 -9.96
CA LEU A 7 -4.56 -8.74 -8.95
C LEU A 7 -3.86 -7.39 -9.11
N ARG A 8 -3.82 -6.83 -10.33
CA ARG A 8 -3.35 -5.47 -10.56
C ARG A 8 -4.26 -4.45 -9.87
N GLN A 9 -5.57 -4.67 -9.92
CA GLN A 9 -6.52 -3.79 -9.24
C GLN A 9 -6.34 -3.85 -7.72
N CYS A 10 -6.17 -5.05 -7.16
CA CYS A 10 -5.90 -5.24 -5.73
C CYS A 10 -4.64 -4.48 -5.27
N CYS A 11 -3.57 -4.50 -6.08
CA CYS A 11 -2.35 -3.75 -5.81
C CYS A 11 -2.60 -2.23 -5.82
N ILE A 12 -3.27 -1.71 -6.86
CA ILE A 12 -3.62 -0.29 -6.99
C ILE A 12 -4.48 0.17 -5.79
N ASP A 13 -5.42 -0.65 -5.36
CA ASP A 13 -6.27 -0.36 -4.19
C ASP A 13 -5.46 -0.32 -2.89
N GLY A 14 -4.40 -1.14 -2.78
CA GLY A 14 -3.42 -1.08 -1.69
C GLY A 14 -2.69 0.25 -1.60
N MET A 15 -2.30 0.80 -2.75
CA MET A 15 -1.53 2.04 -2.85
C MET A 15 -2.34 3.31 -2.57
N ARG A 16 -3.69 3.22 -2.55
CA ARG A 16 -4.53 4.39 -2.29
C ARG A 16 -4.24 5.00 -0.92
N ASN A 17 -4.20 6.33 -0.89
CA ASN A 17 -4.00 7.10 0.34
C ASN A 17 -5.11 6.78 1.35
N ASN A 18 -4.71 6.66 2.61
CA ASN A 18 -5.61 6.29 3.69
C ASN A 18 -5.80 7.46 4.65
N SER A 19 -6.84 8.27 4.40
CA SER A 19 -7.19 9.43 5.21
C SER A 19 -7.53 9.10 6.67
N LEU A 20 -7.87 7.84 6.98
CA LEU A 20 -8.19 7.38 8.34
C LEU A 20 -6.97 6.86 9.11
N GLY A 21 -5.78 6.79 8.49
CA GLY A 21 -4.54 6.35 9.16
C GLY A 21 -4.50 4.86 9.55
N TYR A 22 -5.48 4.04 9.15
CA TYR A 22 -5.46 2.59 9.34
C TYR A 22 -4.23 1.88 8.72
N THR A 23 -3.79 0.80 9.36
CA THR A 23 -2.69 -0.02 8.82
C THR A 23 -3.12 -0.77 7.56
N CYS A 24 -2.14 -1.31 6.82
CA CYS A 24 -2.44 -2.08 5.61
C CYS A 24 -3.21 -3.36 5.98
N GLU A 25 -2.85 -3.96 7.11
CA GLU A 25 -3.46 -5.16 7.69
C GLU A 25 -4.92 -4.91 8.03
N ARG A 26 -5.23 -3.77 8.68
CA ARG A 26 -6.61 -3.38 8.98
C ARG A 26 -7.43 -3.11 7.72
N ARG A 27 -6.84 -2.51 6.69
CA ARG A 27 -7.55 -2.31 5.40
C ARG A 27 -7.80 -3.65 4.70
N ALA A 28 -6.86 -4.58 4.79
CA ALA A 28 -6.94 -5.88 4.15
C ALA A 28 -8.05 -6.78 4.73
N THR A 29 -8.49 -6.56 5.98
CA THR A 29 -9.60 -7.32 6.57
C THR A 29 -10.95 -7.09 5.88
N TYR A 30 -11.06 -6.03 5.07
CA TYR A 30 -12.29 -5.71 4.33
C TYR A 30 -12.31 -6.26 2.91
N ILE A 31 -11.22 -6.90 2.45
CA ILE A 31 -11.12 -7.46 1.10
C ILE A 31 -11.83 -8.81 1.05
N VAL A 32 -12.78 -8.94 0.13
CA VAL A 32 -13.57 -10.17 -0.06
C VAL A 32 -13.17 -10.96 -1.31
N ASP A 33 -12.32 -10.40 -2.17
CA ASP A 33 -11.88 -10.98 -3.45
C ASP A 33 -10.88 -12.15 -3.29
N GLY A 34 -10.72 -12.64 -2.07
CA GLY A 34 -9.95 -13.83 -1.75
C GLY A 34 -8.47 -13.59 -1.43
N PRO A 35 -7.76 -14.66 -1.04
CA PRO A 35 -6.42 -14.56 -0.42
C PRO A 35 -5.34 -14.03 -1.37
N LYS A 36 -5.48 -14.24 -2.69
CA LYS A 36 -4.53 -13.69 -3.67
C LYS A 36 -4.63 -12.16 -3.76
N CYS A 37 -5.85 -11.62 -3.72
CA CYS A 37 -6.08 -10.18 -3.70
C CYS A 37 -5.55 -9.54 -2.41
N VAL A 38 -5.84 -10.15 -1.25
CA VAL A 38 -5.31 -9.73 0.05
C VAL A 38 -3.78 -9.64 0.02
N LYS A 39 -3.11 -10.65 -0.55
CA LYS A 39 -1.65 -10.67 -0.66
C LYS A 39 -1.11 -9.56 -1.57
N ALA A 40 -1.73 -9.36 -2.74
CA ALA A 40 -1.35 -8.32 -3.68
C ALA A 40 -1.54 -6.92 -3.10
N PHE A 41 -2.67 -6.70 -2.43
CA PHE A 41 -2.98 -5.47 -1.72
C PHE A 41 -1.95 -5.15 -0.63
N LEU A 42 -1.66 -6.12 0.25
CA LEU A 42 -0.73 -5.92 1.37
C LEU A 42 0.69 -5.60 0.89
N HIS A 43 1.14 -6.27 -0.18
CA HIS A 43 2.44 -5.99 -0.78
C HIS A 43 2.53 -4.53 -1.23
N CYS A 44 1.62 -4.09 -2.12
CA CYS A 44 1.70 -2.74 -2.68
C CYS A 44 1.38 -1.64 -1.65
N CYS A 45 0.50 -1.90 -0.69
CA CYS A 45 0.21 -0.96 0.41
C CYS A 45 1.45 -0.70 1.28
N ASN A 46 2.27 -1.71 1.54
CA ASN A 46 3.47 -1.56 2.36
C ASN A 46 4.65 -0.96 1.58
N GLU A 47 4.77 -1.20 0.27
CA GLU A 47 5.76 -0.51 -0.57
C GLU A 47 5.54 1.01 -0.65
N MET A 48 4.27 1.46 -0.65
CA MET A 48 3.98 2.91 -0.59
C MET A 48 4.37 3.54 0.75
N LYS A 49 4.29 2.78 1.85
CA LYS A 49 4.71 3.26 3.17
C LYS A 49 6.22 3.37 3.30
N THR A 50 6.99 2.55 2.58
CA THR A 50 8.45 2.70 2.58
C THR A 50 8.84 3.92 1.77
N GLY A 51 8.27 4.12 0.58
CA GLY A 51 8.55 5.32 -0.23
C GLY A 51 8.20 6.63 0.47
N THR A 52 7.05 6.70 1.15
CA THR A 52 6.66 7.92 1.90
C THR A 52 7.55 8.21 3.10
N LYS A 53 8.03 7.19 3.81
CA LYS A 53 8.99 7.39 4.91
C LYS A 53 10.34 7.87 4.39
N ASP A 54 10.81 7.30 3.29
CA ASP A 54 12.07 7.69 2.67
C ASP A 54 11.98 9.15 2.17
N GLU A 55 10.86 9.54 1.56
CA GLU A 55 10.59 10.93 1.14
C GLU A 55 10.48 11.90 2.34
N GLU A 56 9.77 11.52 3.41
CA GLU A 56 9.66 12.34 4.64
C GLU A 56 11.01 12.48 5.35
N GLU A 57 11.82 11.42 5.41
CA GLU A 57 13.17 11.47 5.98
C GLU A 57 14.10 12.35 5.12
N GLU A 58 14.04 12.24 3.80
CA GLU A 58 14.79 13.11 2.89
C GLU A 58 14.38 14.59 3.02
N GLU A 59 13.09 14.90 3.10
CA GLU A 59 12.59 16.26 3.32
C GLU A 59 13.05 16.82 4.68
N MET A 60 13.04 16.00 5.73
CA MET A 60 13.58 16.39 7.05
C MET A 60 15.09 16.60 7.04
N ILE A 61 15.86 15.84 6.26
CA ILE A 61 17.32 16.01 6.13
C ILE A 61 17.63 17.30 5.37
N MET A 62 16.85 17.65 4.34
CA MET A 62 17.01 18.88 3.56
C MET A 62 16.58 20.16 4.29
N ALA A 63 15.83 20.04 5.39
CA ALA A 63 15.40 21.16 6.23
C ALA A 63 16.45 21.62 7.28
N ARG A 64 17.65 21.03 7.29
CA ARG A 64 18.80 21.41 8.14
C ARG A 64 19.79 22.27 7.38
#